data_AF-A0A9E2LJA6-F1
#
_entry.id   AF-A0A9E2LJA6-F1
#
_cell.length_a   1.000
_cell.length_b   1.000
_cell.length_c   1.000
_cell.angle_alpha   90.00
_cell.angle_beta   90.00
_cell.angle_gamma   90.00
#
_symmetry.space_group_name_H-M   'P 1'
#
loop_
_entity.id
_entity.type
_entity.pdbx_description
1 polymer ?
#
loop_
_entity_poly.entity_id
_entity_poly.type
_entity_poly.pdbx_seq_one_letter_code
_entity_poly.pdbx_strand_id
1 'polypeptide(L)'
;MTQYAFLFGNHPTLSLAELLSFLTNNKIVFGKYELLGDILLIDIQKTPSYITKLQNELGGVIKIFAIKANFKGKIYEIEKILTLEKLMKEFFAQKEHKINFGISVYSEPDPTYAEMTWLNNFAYSIKRRLKDKYSIRYIEDRASKLSSVQVERNRLIDTGAEIALIRD
;
A
#
# COMPACT_ATOMS: atom_id res chain seq x y z
N MET A 1 -16.93 5.96 5.72
CA MET A 1 -15.54 6.42 5.85
C MET A 1 -14.65 5.39 5.20
N THR A 2 -13.50 5.80 4.67
CA THR A 2 -12.51 4.87 4.12
C THR A 2 -11.29 4.91 5.02
N GLN A 3 -10.77 3.74 5.36
CA GLN A 3 -9.57 3.61 6.16
C GLN A 3 -8.34 3.77 5.26
N TYR A 4 -7.39 4.57 5.71
CA TYR A 4 -6.13 4.83 5.03
C TYR A 4 -4.96 4.55 5.95
N ALA A 5 -3.84 4.12 5.39
CA ALA A 5 -2.55 4.06 6.04
C ALA A 5 -1.66 5.19 5.52
N PHE A 6 -1.17 6.05 6.41
CA PHE A 6 -0.20 7.10 6.11
C PHE A 6 1.17 6.63 6.61
N LEU A 7 2.09 6.40 5.68
CA LEU A 7 3.49 6.10 6.00
C LEU A 7 4.22 7.42 6.23
N PHE A 8 4.70 7.64 7.44
CA PHE A 8 5.47 8.82 7.80
C PHE A 8 6.95 8.67 7.47
N GLY A 9 7.64 9.81 7.35
CA GLY A 9 9.08 9.85 7.21
C GLY A 9 9.83 9.91 8.54
N ASN A 10 11.00 10.56 8.52
CA ASN A 10 11.97 10.56 9.62
C ASN A 10 11.45 11.13 10.96
N HIS A 11 10.35 11.88 10.94
CA HIS A 11 9.77 12.49 12.14
C HIS A 11 8.28 12.12 12.28
N PRO A 12 7.93 10.87 12.65
CA PRO A 12 6.55 10.40 12.71
C PRO A 12 5.64 11.24 13.60
N THR A 13 6.12 11.63 14.79
CA THR A 13 5.34 12.45 15.73
C THR A 13 4.98 13.82 15.15
N LEU A 14 5.93 14.47 14.45
CA LEU A 14 5.68 15.75 13.79
C LEU A 14 4.74 15.58 12.59
N SER A 15 4.91 14.50 11.84
CA SER A 15 4.07 14.17 10.68
C SER A 15 2.61 13.88 11.09
N LEU A 16 2.42 13.20 12.22
CA LEU A 16 1.10 13.01 12.83
C LEU A 16 0.47 14.35 13.21
N ALA A 17 1.23 15.23 13.89
CA ALA A 17 0.74 16.55 14.29
C ALA A 17 0.37 17.41 13.07
N GLU A 18 1.18 17.38 12.00
CA GLU A 18 0.90 18.05 10.73
C GLU A 18 -0.40 17.54 10.12
N LEU A 19 -0.54 16.22 9.95
CA LEU A 19 -1.74 15.60 9.37
C LEU A 19 -3.00 15.94 10.18
N LEU A 20 -2.99 15.75 11.49
CA LEU A 20 -4.16 16.03 12.34
C LEU A 20 -4.54 17.51 12.32
N SER A 21 -3.54 18.41 12.32
CA SER A 21 -3.76 19.86 12.20
C SER A 21 -4.36 20.21 10.85
N PHE A 22 -3.83 19.63 9.76
CA PHE A 22 -4.36 19.83 8.42
C PHE A 22 -5.82 19.37 8.32
N LEU A 23 -6.12 18.16 8.79
CA LEU A 23 -7.48 17.61 8.76
C LEU A 23 -8.46 18.50 9.54
N THR A 24 -8.05 18.95 10.73
CA THR A 24 -8.87 19.81 11.60
C THR A 24 -9.11 21.18 10.97
N ASN A 25 -8.04 21.86 10.49
CA ASN A 25 -8.13 23.20 9.91
C ASN A 25 -8.96 23.22 8.62
N ASN A 26 -8.93 22.14 7.85
CA ASN A 26 -9.73 21.98 6.63
C ASN A 26 -11.13 21.38 6.89
N LYS A 27 -11.53 21.22 8.17
CA LYS A 27 -12.83 20.65 8.58
C LYS A 27 -13.10 19.28 7.93
N ILE A 28 -12.05 18.47 7.79
CA ILE A 28 -12.15 17.12 7.25
C ILE A 28 -12.53 16.20 8.40
N VAL A 29 -13.66 15.49 8.26
CA VAL A 29 -14.09 14.53 9.26
C VAL A 29 -13.19 13.30 9.19
N PHE A 30 -12.57 12.96 10.33
CA PHE A 30 -11.79 11.74 10.52
C PHE A 30 -12.26 11.00 11.78
N GLY A 31 -12.09 9.68 11.77
CA GLY A 31 -12.53 8.78 12.84
C GLY A 31 -11.41 8.42 13.80
N LYS A 32 -11.50 7.21 14.37
CA LYS A 32 -10.43 6.66 15.19
C LYS A 32 -9.16 6.49 14.34
N TYR A 33 -8.02 6.65 15.00
CA TYR A 33 -6.73 6.38 14.42
C TYR A 33 -5.87 5.55 15.36
N GLU A 34 -4.92 4.83 14.78
CA GLU A 34 -3.98 3.96 15.45
C GLU A 34 -2.60 4.15 14.81
N LEU A 35 -1.56 4.22 15.64
CA LEU A 35 -0.18 4.36 15.17
C LEU A 35 0.54 3.02 15.35
N LEU A 36 1.02 2.46 14.23
CA LEU A 36 1.82 1.25 14.16
C LEU A 36 3.22 1.63 13.70
N GLY A 37 4.13 1.88 14.64
CA GLY A 37 5.47 2.39 14.34
C GLY A 37 5.42 3.74 13.62
N ASP A 38 5.83 3.77 12.35
CA ASP A 38 5.82 4.93 11.46
C ASP A 38 4.56 5.01 10.56
N ILE A 39 3.58 4.14 10.75
CA ILE A 39 2.35 4.10 9.97
C ILE A 39 1.15 4.49 10.82
N LEU A 40 0.41 5.51 10.37
CA LEU A 40 -0.89 5.86 10.94
C LEU A 40 -2.02 5.19 10.15
N LEU A 41 -2.82 4.36 10.82
CA LEU A 41 -4.12 3.92 10.32
C LEU A 41 -5.19 4.91 10.77
N ILE A 42 -5.98 5.45 9.84
CA ILE A 42 -7.01 6.46 10.14
C ILE A 42 -8.20 6.37 9.18
N ASP A 43 -9.41 6.50 9.73
CA ASP A 43 -10.63 6.64 8.94
C ASP A 43 -10.82 8.09 8.49
N ILE A 44 -11.02 8.32 7.19
CA ILE A 44 -11.27 9.66 6.64
C ILE A 44 -12.56 9.66 5.80
N GLN A 45 -13.39 10.70 5.97
CA GLN A 45 -14.61 10.90 5.17
C GLN A 45 -14.34 11.80 3.95
N LYS A 46 -13.52 11.32 3.02
CA LYS A 46 -13.23 11.98 1.75
C LYS A 46 -13.12 10.97 0.61
N THR A 47 -13.19 11.46 -0.62
CA THR A 47 -13.03 10.62 -1.81
C THR A 47 -11.57 10.23 -2.02
N PRO A 48 -11.27 9.07 -2.63
CA PRO A 48 -9.89 8.68 -2.95
C PRO A 48 -9.12 9.75 -3.75
N SER A 49 -9.78 10.41 -4.70
CA SER A 49 -9.19 11.51 -5.48
C SER A 49 -8.76 12.71 -4.62
N TYR A 50 -9.47 12.98 -3.51
CA TYR A 50 -9.09 14.03 -2.58
C TYR A 50 -7.85 13.62 -1.78
N ILE A 51 -7.80 12.36 -1.34
CA ILE A 51 -6.65 11.80 -0.61
C ILE A 51 -5.39 11.80 -1.46
N THR A 52 -5.47 11.53 -2.77
CA THR A 52 -4.32 11.65 -3.67
C THR A 52 -3.74 13.07 -3.69
N LYS A 53 -4.58 14.11 -3.60
CA LYS A 53 -4.10 15.51 -3.55
C LYS A 53 -3.45 15.85 -2.22
N LEU A 54 -3.93 15.24 -1.13
CA LEU A 54 -3.39 15.44 0.21
C LEU A 54 -1.89 15.09 0.30
N GLN A 55 -1.43 14.10 -0.47
CA GLN A 55 -0.02 13.73 -0.55
C GLN A 55 0.92 14.88 -0.95
N ASN A 56 0.41 15.87 -1.69
CA ASN A 56 1.20 17.03 -2.12
C ASN A 56 1.21 18.18 -1.08
N GLU A 57 0.32 18.11 -0.08
CA GLU A 57 0.17 19.16 0.94
C GLU A 57 0.91 18.82 2.24
N LEU A 58 1.23 17.54 2.45
CA LEU A 58 1.84 17.05 3.69
C LEU A 58 3.34 16.80 3.47
N GLY A 59 4.19 17.51 4.22
CA GLY A 59 5.64 17.36 4.12
C GLY A 59 6.17 16.10 4.81
N GLY A 60 5.45 15.59 5.83
CA GLY A 60 5.88 14.45 6.64
C GLY A 60 5.43 13.07 6.13
N VAL A 61 4.57 13.02 5.10
CA VAL A 61 3.97 11.77 4.60
C VAL A 61 4.72 11.30 3.36
N ILE A 62 5.25 10.08 3.39
CA ILE A 62 5.98 9.48 2.25
C ILE A 62 5.01 8.80 1.29
N LYS A 63 4.01 8.07 1.81
CA LYS A 63 3.01 7.35 1.02
C LYS A 63 1.68 7.29 1.75
N ILE A 64 0.61 7.15 0.96
CA ILE A 64 -0.74 6.89 1.46
C ILE A 64 -1.30 5.65 0.76
N PHE A 65 -1.80 4.70 1.55
CA PHE A 65 -2.47 3.50 1.06
C PHE A 65 -3.94 3.50 1.48
N ALA A 66 -4.82 3.08 0.58
CA ALA A 66 -6.20 2.76 0.96
C ALA A 66 -6.27 1.31 1.48
N ILE A 67 -6.84 1.09 2.65
CA ILE A 67 -7.00 -0.26 3.20
C ILE A 67 -8.13 -0.98 2.44
N LYS A 68 -7.80 -2.11 1.80
CA LYS A 68 -8.75 -2.92 1.00
C LYS A 68 -9.25 -4.16 1.73
N ALA A 69 -8.51 -4.63 2.72
CA ALA A 69 -8.86 -5.83 3.49
C ALA A 69 -8.10 -5.82 4.82
N ASN A 70 -8.76 -6.34 5.85
CA ASN A 70 -8.14 -6.72 7.11
C ASN A 70 -8.08 -8.25 7.15
N PHE A 71 -6.96 -8.82 7.59
CA PHE A 71 -6.74 -10.26 7.62
C PHE A 71 -6.04 -10.66 8.90
N LYS A 72 -6.53 -11.75 9.52
CA LYS A 72 -5.89 -12.38 10.67
C LYS A 72 -5.36 -13.74 10.23
N GLY A 73 -4.06 -13.94 10.34
CA GLY A 73 -3.40 -15.18 9.96
C GLY A 73 -1.92 -14.94 9.64
N LYS A 74 -1.26 -15.96 9.12
CA LYS A 74 0.14 -15.86 8.73
C LYS A 74 0.25 -15.30 7.31
N ILE A 75 1.42 -14.73 6.97
CA ILE A 75 1.66 -14.16 5.64
C ILE A 75 1.43 -15.18 4.51
N TYR A 76 1.72 -16.47 4.76
CA TYR A 76 1.54 -17.57 3.81
C TYR A 76 0.07 -17.81 3.45
N GLU A 77 -0.85 -17.27 4.23
CA GLU A 77 -2.29 -17.42 4.02
C GLU A 77 -2.86 -16.24 3.23
N ILE A 78 -2.03 -15.28 2.82
CA ILE A 78 -2.50 -14.09 2.11
C ILE A 78 -3.12 -14.41 0.75
N GLU A 79 -2.78 -15.55 0.15
CA GLU A 79 -3.42 -16.03 -1.07
C GLU A 79 -4.94 -16.23 -0.93
N LYS A 80 -5.43 -16.41 0.31
CA LYS A 80 -6.87 -16.50 0.61
C LYS A 80 -7.59 -15.17 0.44
N ILE A 81 -6.89 -14.04 0.64
CA ILE A 81 -7.46 -12.70 0.52
C ILE A 81 -7.06 -11.99 -0.77
N LEU A 82 -5.86 -12.25 -1.29
CA LEU A 82 -5.30 -11.59 -2.45
C LEU A 82 -5.44 -12.48 -3.70
N THR A 83 -6.68 -12.82 -4.03
CA THR A 83 -7.00 -13.63 -5.21
C THR A 83 -6.76 -12.84 -6.50
N LEU A 84 -6.57 -13.53 -7.62
CA LEU A 84 -6.40 -12.89 -8.93
C LEU A 84 -7.60 -11.99 -9.29
N GLU A 85 -8.82 -12.44 -8.98
CA GLU A 85 -10.02 -11.64 -9.23
C GLU A 85 -9.99 -10.34 -8.43
N LYS A 86 -9.62 -10.42 -7.14
CA LYS A 86 -9.55 -9.25 -6.28
C LYS A 86 -8.45 -8.28 -6.74
N LEU A 87 -7.28 -8.79 -7.10
CA LEU A 87 -6.19 -7.99 -7.67
C LEU A 87 -6.64 -7.19 -8.90
N MET A 88 -7.28 -7.86 -9.85
CA MET A 88 -7.74 -7.24 -11.08
C MET A 88 -8.91 -6.27 -10.84
N LYS A 89 -9.74 -6.49 -9.82
CA LYS A 89 -10.93 -5.66 -9.57
C LYS A 89 -10.65 -4.45 -8.70
N GLU A 90 -9.79 -4.60 -7.70
CA GLU A 90 -9.68 -3.64 -6.59
C GLU A 90 -8.29 -3.01 -6.44
N PHE A 91 -7.24 -3.64 -6.97
CA PHE A 91 -5.86 -3.18 -6.80
C PHE A 91 -5.30 -2.56 -8.08
N PHE A 92 -5.35 -3.25 -9.22
CA PHE A 92 -4.74 -2.73 -10.44
C PHE A 92 -5.54 -1.57 -11.04
N ALA A 93 -4.84 -0.47 -11.33
CA ALA A 93 -5.42 0.75 -11.89
C ALA A 93 -6.03 0.57 -13.29
N GLN A 94 -5.53 -0.39 -14.08
CA GLN A 94 -5.94 -0.60 -15.47
C GLN A 94 -5.69 -2.04 -15.94
N LYS A 95 -6.24 -2.41 -17.11
CA LYS A 95 -6.18 -3.77 -17.69
C LYS A 95 -5.79 -3.85 -19.17
N GLU A 96 -5.58 -2.72 -19.82
CA GLU A 96 -5.43 -2.61 -21.28
C GLU A 96 -3.96 -2.49 -21.72
N HIS A 97 -3.13 -1.89 -20.86
CA HIS A 97 -1.71 -1.68 -21.05
C HIS A 97 -0.89 -2.52 -20.10
N LYS A 98 0.44 -2.36 -20.16
CA LYS A 98 1.38 -3.05 -19.28
C LYS A 98 1.08 -2.77 -17.81
N ILE A 99 0.80 -3.81 -17.05
CA ILE A 99 0.55 -3.77 -15.61
C ILE A 99 1.87 -4.02 -14.87
N ASN A 100 2.36 -3.02 -14.14
CA ASN A 100 3.47 -3.22 -13.21
C ASN A 100 2.91 -3.27 -11.78
N PHE A 101 3.31 -4.28 -11.02
CA PHE A 101 2.90 -4.38 -9.61
C PHE A 101 4.06 -4.76 -8.71
N GLY A 102 3.93 -4.43 -7.42
CA GLY A 102 4.89 -4.79 -6.39
C GLY A 102 4.22 -5.00 -5.05
N ILE A 103 4.92 -5.68 -4.14
CA ILE A 103 4.45 -5.95 -2.78
C ILE A 103 5.45 -5.32 -1.82
N SER A 104 4.95 -4.49 -0.90
CA SER A 104 5.72 -3.90 0.19
C SER A 104 5.21 -4.45 1.52
N VAL A 105 6.11 -4.78 2.44
CA VAL A 105 5.78 -5.33 3.76
C VAL A 105 6.23 -4.33 4.82
N TYR A 106 5.28 -3.89 5.63
CA TYR A 106 5.49 -3.05 6.79
C TYR A 106 5.06 -3.82 8.02
N SER A 107 6.02 -4.28 8.80
CA SER A 107 5.74 -5.12 9.97
C SER A 107 6.80 -4.92 11.04
N GLU A 108 6.39 -5.06 12.30
CA GLU A 108 7.30 -5.16 13.43
C GLU A 108 6.97 -6.44 14.23
N PRO A 109 7.89 -7.42 14.32
CA PRO A 109 9.22 -7.46 13.72
C PRO A 109 9.17 -7.55 12.18
N ASP A 110 10.31 -7.33 11.53
CA ASP A 110 10.48 -7.54 10.09
C ASP A 110 10.13 -8.99 9.66
N PRO A 111 9.71 -9.21 8.40
CA PRO A 111 9.40 -10.54 7.91
C PRO A 111 10.65 -11.42 7.87
N THR A 112 10.48 -12.70 8.22
CA THR A 112 11.59 -13.67 8.15
C THR A 112 12.00 -13.94 6.70
N TYR A 113 13.20 -14.48 6.50
CA TYR A 113 13.67 -14.89 5.17
C TYR A 113 12.71 -15.87 4.47
N ALA A 114 12.11 -16.79 5.23
CA ALA A 114 11.14 -17.75 4.69
C ALA A 114 9.85 -17.06 4.22
N GLU A 115 9.36 -16.10 5.00
CA GLU A 115 8.19 -15.28 4.64
C GLU A 115 8.45 -14.46 3.37
N MET A 116 9.60 -13.81 3.28
CA MET A 116 10.00 -13.03 2.10
C MET A 116 10.16 -13.90 0.86
N THR A 117 10.79 -15.07 0.99
CA THR A 117 10.92 -16.04 -0.10
C THR A 117 9.56 -16.52 -0.58
N TRP A 118 8.65 -16.83 0.35
CA TRP A 118 7.29 -17.25 0.02
C TRP A 118 6.53 -16.13 -0.72
N LEU A 119 6.59 -14.89 -0.23
CA LEU A 119 5.95 -13.74 -0.88
C LEU A 119 6.45 -13.51 -2.30
N ASN A 120 7.76 -13.60 -2.53
CA ASN A 120 8.34 -13.50 -3.86
C ASN A 120 7.80 -14.60 -4.78
N ASN A 121 7.78 -15.85 -4.31
CA ASN A 121 7.21 -16.95 -5.07
C ASN A 121 5.71 -16.75 -5.38
N PHE A 122 4.96 -16.24 -4.41
CA PHE A 122 3.56 -15.90 -4.57
C PHE A 122 3.36 -14.81 -5.64
N ALA A 123 4.14 -13.73 -5.60
CA ALA A 123 4.12 -12.67 -6.61
C ALA A 123 4.49 -13.17 -8.01
N TYR A 124 5.53 -14.02 -8.12
CA TYR A 124 5.87 -14.68 -9.37
C TYR A 124 4.75 -15.60 -9.88
N SER A 125 4.02 -16.27 -8.99
CA SER A 125 2.87 -17.09 -9.35
C SER A 125 1.73 -16.24 -9.93
N ILE A 126 1.44 -15.06 -9.34
CA ILE A 126 0.46 -14.10 -9.85
C ILE A 126 0.85 -13.66 -11.25
N LYS A 127 2.10 -13.19 -11.42
CA LYS A 127 2.66 -12.80 -12.72
C LYS A 127 2.49 -13.92 -13.74
N ARG A 128 2.85 -15.16 -13.39
CA ARG A 128 2.77 -16.31 -14.29
C ARG A 128 1.34 -16.64 -14.70
N ARG A 129 0.36 -16.49 -13.81
CA ARG A 129 -1.06 -16.75 -14.12
C ARG A 129 -1.70 -15.66 -14.97
N LEU A 130 -1.16 -14.44 -14.96
CA LEU A 130 -1.68 -13.30 -15.71
C LEU A 130 -0.96 -13.04 -17.04
N LYS A 131 0.27 -13.55 -17.21
CA LYS A 131 1.12 -13.24 -18.38
C LYS A 131 0.51 -13.58 -19.75
N ASP A 132 -0.37 -14.58 -19.81
CA ASP A 132 -0.96 -15.03 -21.08
C ASP A 132 -2.09 -14.08 -21.55
N LYS A 133 -2.65 -13.29 -20.63
CA LYS A 133 -3.75 -12.35 -20.92
C LYS A 133 -3.31 -10.89 -20.86
N TYR A 134 -2.27 -10.58 -20.08
CA TYR A 134 -1.84 -9.22 -19.81
C TYR A 134 -0.31 -9.10 -19.90
N SER A 135 0.17 -7.99 -20.45
CA SER A 135 1.58 -7.61 -20.30
C SER A 135 1.81 -7.22 -18.84
N ILE A 136 2.49 -8.07 -18.07
CA ILE A 136 2.61 -7.90 -16.61
C ILE A 136 4.04 -8.05 -16.10
N ARG A 137 4.45 -7.15 -15.19
CA ARG A 137 5.75 -7.19 -14.53
C ARG A 137 5.59 -7.10 -13.02
N TYR A 138 6.24 -8.03 -12.32
CA TYR A 138 6.50 -7.91 -10.89
C TYR A 138 7.76 -7.09 -10.67
N ILE A 139 7.68 -6.07 -9.81
CA ILE A 139 8.80 -5.26 -9.34
C ILE A 139 9.23 -5.83 -7.99
N GLU A 140 10.36 -6.53 -8.00
CA GLU A 140 10.97 -7.11 -6.82
C GLU A 140 11.82 -6.06 -6.10
N ASP A 141 11.78 -6.10 -4.77
CA ASP A 141 12.70 -5.34 -3.91
C ASP A 141 13.33 -6.25 -2.86
N ARG A 142 14.62 -6.00 -2.55
CA ARG A 142 15.38 -6.81 -1.60
C ARG A 142 15.12 -6.43 -0.15
N ALA A 143 14.65 -5.21 0.10
CA ALA A 143 14.48 -4.63 1.42
C ALA A 143 13.02 -4.67 1.89
N SER A 144 12.22 -5.60 1.34
CA SER A 144 10.78 -5.82 1.61
C SER A 144 9.85 -4.63 1.38
N LYS A 145 10.36 -3.42 1.12
CA LYS A 145 9.61 -2.17 0.97
C LYS A 145 10.08 -1.44 -0.29
N LEU A 146 9.18 -1.24 -1.25
CA LEU A 146 9.50 -0.44 -2.43
C LEU A 146 9.70 1.02 -2.04
N SER A 147 10.79 1.64 -2.51
CA SER A 147 10.96 3.09 -2.38
C SER A 147 9.94 3.84 -3.24
N SER A 148 9.56 5.07 -2.84
CA SER A 148 8.71 5.93 -3.67
C SER A 148 9.29 6.16 -5.07
N VAL A 149 10.64 6.17 -5.20
CA VAL A 149 11.32 6.25 -6.50
C VAL A 149 11.06 5.02 -7.36
N GLN A 150 11.07 3.81 -6.79
CA GLN A 150 10.73 2.59 -7.52
C GLN A 150 9.26 2.57 -7.94
N VAL A 151 8.36 3.01 -7.06
CA VAL A 151 6.91 3.11 -7.33
C VAL A 151 6.65 4.01 -8.54
N GLU A 152 7.24 5.21 -8.52
CA GLU A 152 7.10 6.21 -9.58
C GLU A 152 7.74 5.74 -10.90
N ARG A 153 9.02 5.34 -10.87
CA ARG A 153 9.75 4.92 -12.08
C ARG A 153 9.12 3.70 -12.77
N ASN A 154 8.48 2.82 -12.00
CA ASN A 154 7.78 1.66 -12.55
C ASN A 154 6.28 1.93 -12.76
N ARG A 155 5.80 3.16 -12.54
CA ARG A 155 4.42 3.58 -12.80
C ARG A 155 3.40 2.67 -12.10
N LEU A 156 3.69 2.26 -10.87
CA LEU A 156 2.84 1.33 -10.11
C LEU A 156 1.47 1.94 -9.83
N ILE A 157 1.40 3.26 -9.61
CA ILE A 157 0.13 3.96 -9.32
C ILE A 157 -0.71 4.14 -10.60
N ASP A 158 -0.06 4.47 -11.73
CA ASP A 158 -0.75 4.71 -13.00
C ASP A 158 -1.26 3.42 -13.67
N THR A 159 -0.44 2.36 -13.62
CA THR A 159 -0.61 1.22 -14.52
C THR A 159 -0.87 -0.11 -13.81
N GLY A 160 -0.67 -0.19 -12.50
CA GLY A 160 -0.91 -1.41 -11.75
C GLY A 160 -1.17 -1.12 -10.28
N ALA A 161 -0.30 -1.60 -9.39
CA ALA A 161 -0.44 -1.31 -7.95
C ALA A 161 0.88 -1.49 -7.19
N GLU A 162 1.06 -0.68 -6.14
CA GLU A 162 1.83 -1.10 -4.97
C GLU A 162 0.85 -1.70 -3.94
N ILE A 163 1.12 -2.92 -3.51
CA ILE A 163 0.30 -3.64 -2.52
C ILE A 163 1.07 -3.63 -1.21
N ALA A 164 0.58 -2.84 -0.24
CA ALA A 164 1.16 -2.80 1.10
C ALA A 164 0.53 -3.87 2.00
N LEU A 165 1.38 -4.69 2.61
CA LEU A 165 1.04 -5.60 3.69
C LEU A 165 1.47 -4.93 4.99
N ILE A 166 0.50 -4.58 5.83
CA ILE A 166 0.75 -3.93 7.12
C ILE A 166 0.40 -4.95 8.20
N ARG A 167 1.36 -5.28 9.06
CA ARG A 167 1.24 -6.24 10.16
C ARG A 167 1.60 -5.56 11.48
N ASP A 168 0.74 -5.74 12.46
CA ASP A 168 0.95 -5.39 13.87
C ASP A 168 1.70 -6.48 14.65
#